data_AF-A0A6G2S6M7-F1
#
_entry.id   AF-A0A6G2S6M7-F1
#
_cell.length_a   1.000
_cell.length_b   1.000
_cell.length_c   1.000
_cell.angle_alpha   90.00
_cell.angle_beta   90.00
_cell.angle_gamma   90.00
#
_symmetry.space_group_name_H-M   'P 1'
#
loop_
_entity.id
_entity.type
_entity.pdbx_description
1 polymer ?
#
loop_
_entity_poly.entity_id
_entity_poly.type
_entity_poly.pdbx_seq_one_letter_code
_entity_poly.pdbx_strand_id
1 'polypeptide(L)'
;MLCSRIRTALSARLDGEALPPGLTARRLDDHLAGCADCRQWEARARALSTALGGATGHEGEGAAPEGVDPASTEALLARLRPGRRPGRQAG
;
A
#
# COMPACT_ATOMS: atom_id res chain seq x y z
N MET A 1 -24.61 -7.01 -9.08
CA MET A 1 -23.13 -7.05 -9.10
C MET A 1 -22.64 -7.66 -7.81
N LEU A 2 -21.51 -8.38 -7.84
CA LEU A 2 -20.95 -9.02 -6.65
C LEU A 2 -20.26 -7.97 -5.76
N CYS A 3 -20.58 -7.96 -4.46
CA CYS A 3 -19.99 -7.02 -3.49
C CYS A 3 -18.46 -7.10 -3.46
N SER A 4 -17.87 -8.27 -3.71
CA SER A 4 -16.42 -8.44 -3.83
C SER A 4 -15.82 -7.55 -4.93
N ARG A 5 -16.41 -7.53 -6.13
CA ARG A 5 -15.95 -6.70 -7.25
C ARG A 5 -16.12 -5.20 -6.96
N ILE A 6 -17.17 -4.83 -6.23
CA ILE A 6 -17.40 -3.46 -5.78
C ILE A 6 -16.33 -3.02 -4.79
N ARG A 7 -15.99 -3.86 -3.81
CA ARG A 7 -14.91 -3.57 -2.85
C ARG A 7 -13.56 -3.38 -3.51
N THR A 8 -13.23 -4.20 -4.53
CA THR A 8 -12.02 -3.99 -5.34
C THR A 8 -12.01 -2.62 -6.01
N ALA A 9 -13.14 -2.23 -6.61
CA ALA A 9 -13.26 -0.93 -7.27
C ALA A 9 -13.20 0.26 -6.30
N LEU A 10 -13.75 0.10 -5.09
CA LEU A 10 -13.62 1.10 -4.04
C LEU A 10 -12.17 1.24 -3.57
N SER A 11 -11.43 0.14 -3.42
CA SER A 11 -9.99 0.19 -3.12
C SER A 11 -9.25 0.99 -4.19
N ALA A 12 -9.40 0.60 -5.46
CA ALA A 12 -8.78 1.31 -6.58
C ALA A 12 -9.10 2.82 -6.55
N ARG A 13 -10.36 3.20 -6.29
CA ARG A 13 -10.76 4.60 -6.18
C ARG A 13 -10.08 5.31 -5.00
N LEU A 14 -9.92 4.66 -3.85
CA LEU A 14 -9.25 5.24 -2.67
C LEU A 14 -7.74 5.41 -2.91
N ASP A 15 -7.15 4.50 -3.66
CA ASP A 15 -5.73 4.49 -4.00
C ASP A 15 -5.41 5.39 -5.22
N GLY A 16 -6.42 6.03 -5.83
CA GLY A 16 -6.27 6.89 -7.01
C GLY A 16 -6.08 6.13 -8.33
N GLU A 17 -6.31 4.82 -8.33
CA GLU A 17 -6.18 3.94 -9.47
C GLU A 17 -7.43 3.93 -10.38
N ALA A 18 -7.26 3.39 -11.59
CA ALA A 18 -8.35 3.19 -12.52
C ALA A 18 -9.32 2.08 -12.05
N LEU A 19 -10.61 2.27 -12.32
CA LEU A 19 -11.61 1.26 -11.99
C LEU A 19 -11.41 -0.04 -12.80
N PRO A 20 -11.75 -1.21 -12.24
CA PRO A 20 -11.68 -2.47 -12.97
C PRO A 20 -12.48 -2.44 -14.27
N PRO A 21 -12.02 -3.11 -15.33
CA PRO A 21 -12.69 -3.10 -16.63
C PRO A 21 -14.16 -3.55 -16.52
N GLY A 22 -15.02 -2.87 -17.28
CA GLY A 22 -16.47 -3.12 -17.29
C GLY A 22 -17.24 -2.54 -16.11
N LEU A 23 -16.57 -1.89 -15.15
CA LEU A 23 -17.20 -1.15 -14.06
C LEU A 23 -17.01 0.36 -14.27
N THR A 24 -18.11 1.11 -14.21
CA THR A 24 -18.10 2.56 -14.34
C THR A 24 -18.31 3.22 -12.97
N ALA A 25 -17.92 4.49 -12.83
CA ALA A 25 -18.18 5.26 -11.61
C ALA A 25 -19.67 5.27 -11.26
N ARG A 26 -20.55 5.51 -12.24
CA ARG A 26 -22.00 5.47 -12.04
C ARG A 26 -22.49 4.13 -11.49
N ARG A 27 -22.04 3.02 -12.08
CA ARG A 27 -22.41 1.66 -11.62
C ARG A 27 -21.94 1.38 -10.19
N LEU A 28 -20.79 1.92 -9.80
CA LEU A 28 -20.28 1.84 -8.44
C LEU A 28 -21.15 2.66 -7.49
N ASP A 29 -21.47 3.90 -7.84
CA ASP A 29 -22.28 4.79 -7.01
C ASP A 29 -23.74 4.27 -6.86
N ASP A 30 -24.33 3.74 -7.94
CA ASP A 30 -25.63 3.08 -7.91
C ASP A 30 -25.67 1.91 -6.91
N HIS A 31 -24.59 1.12 -6.85
CA HIS A 31 -24.48 0.02 -5.89
C HIS A 31 -24.34 0.53 -4.45
N LEU A 32 -23.57 1.60 -4.23
CA LEU A 32 -23.43 2.21 -2.90
C LEU A 32 -24.76 2.77 -2.39
N ALA A 33 -25.60 3.33 -3.26
CA ALA A 33 -26.94 3.75 -2.88
C ALA A 33 -27.80 2.57 -2.37
N GLY A 34 -27.68 1.40 -2.99
CA GLY A 34 -28.47 0.21 -2.65
C GLY A 34 -27.90 -0.73 -1.58
N CYS A 35 -26.58 -0.71 -1.32
CA CYS A 35 -25.93 -1.73 -0.49
C CYS A 35 -25.31 -1.15 0.80
N ALA A 36 -25.92 -1.44 1.95
CA ALA A 36 -25.44 -1.01 3.25
C ALA A 36 -24.05 -1.56 3.60
N ASP A 37 -23.79 -2.84 3.30
CA ASP A 37 -22.51 -3.49 3.60
C ASP A 37 -21.34 -2.83 2.87
N CYS A 38 -21.55 -2.44 1.61
CA CYS A 38 -20.52 -1.77 0.82
C CYS A 38 -20.29 -0.33 1.29
N ARG A 39 -21.33 0.39 1.74
CA ARG A 39 -21.16 1.70 2.39
C ARG A 39 -20.37 1.60 3.71
N GLN A 40 -20.69 0.62 4.54
CA GLN A 40 -19.96 0.41 5.79
C GLN A 40 -18.51 -0.02 5.54
N TRP A 41 -18.28 -0.83 4.51
CA TRP A 41 -16.93 -1.20 4.09
C TRP A 41 -16.15 0.03 3.61
N GLU A 42 -16.75 0.88 2.78
CA GLU A 42 -16.12 2.11 2.27
C GLU A 42 -15.71 3.04 3.42
N ALA A 43 -16.59 3.27 4.40
CA ALA A 43 -16.30 4.10 5.55
C ALA A 43 -15.10 3.58 6.36
N ARG A 44 -15.02 2.26 6.57
CA ARG A 44 -13.88 1.63 7.25
C ARG A 44 -12.59 1.72 6.44
N ALA A 45 -12.66 1.50 5.14
CA ALA A 45 -11.51 1.59 4.25
C ALA A 45 -10.94 3.02 4.23
N ARG A 46 -11.80 4.05 4.12
CA ARG A 46 -11.39 5.46 4.22
C ARG A 46 -10.70 5.78 5.54
N ALA A 47 -11.29 5.36 6.67
CA ALA A 47 -10.70 5.58 7.99
C ALA A 47 -9.31 4.92 8.12
N LEU A 48 -9.14 3.72 7.56
CA LEU A 48 -7.86 3.03 7.52
C LEU A 48 -6.83 3.77 6.65
N SER A 49 -7.21 4.19 5.44
CA SER A 49 -6.32 4.94 4.54
C SER A 49 -5.83 6.24 5.18
N THR A 50 -6.70 6.97 5.88
CA THR A 50 -6.31 8.18 6.63
C THR A 50 -5.36 7.86 7.78
N ALA A 51 -5.63 6.82 8.56
CA ALA A 51 -4.78 6.41 9.67
C ALA A 51 -3.37 5.98 9.20
N LEU A 52 -3.31 5.25 8.08
CA LEU A 52 -2.04 4.86 7.47
C LEU A 52 -1.31 6.05 6.87
N GLY A 53 -2.02 6.96 6.18
CA GLY A 53 -1.43 8.17 5.61
C GLY A 53 -0.72 9.03 6.67
N GLY A 54 -1.27 9.15 7.88
CA GLY A 54 -0.61 9.84 8.99
C GLY A 54 0.57 9.06 9.62
N ALA A 55 0.57 7.73 9.51
CA ALA A 55 1.68 6.89 9.99
C ALA A 55 2.85 6.83 9.00
N THR A 56 2.56 6.90 7.69
CA THR A 56 3.56 6.93 6.62
C THR A 56 4.05 8.35 6.32
N GLY A 57 3.17 9.33 6.51
CA GLY A 57 3.45 10.76 6.37
C GLY A 57 3.98 11.35 7.67
N HIS A 58 5.14 10.89 8.14
CA HIS A 58 5.92 11.66 9.10
C HIS A 58 6.42 12.94 8.38
N GLU A 59 5.48 13.86 8.12
CA GLU A 59 5.73 15.19 7.62
C GLU A 59 6.20 16.03 8.80
N GLY A 60 7.49 15.87 9.10
CA GLY A 60 8.27 17.02 9.51
C GLY A 60 8.27 18.00 8.34
N GLU A 61 7.63 19.15 8.55
CA GLU A 61 7.82 20.39 7.79
C GLU A 61 9.28 20.49 7.28
N GLY A 62 9.49 20.28 5.97
CA GLY A 62 10.76 20.57 5.30
C GLY A 62 11.82 19.46 5.18
N ALA A 63 11.51 18.18 5.31
CA ALA A 63 12.48 17.11 4.97
C ALA A 63 12.24 16.59 3.54
N ALA A 64 13.22 16.81 2.65
CA ALA A 64 13.33 16.10 1.38
C ALA A 64 13.17 14.58 1.59
N PRO A 65 12.72 13.79 0.59
CA PRO A 65 12.72 12.34 0.73
C PRO A 65 14.14 11.92 1.11
N GLU A 66 14.33 11.45 2.35
CA GLU A 66 15.56 10.78 2.74
C GLU A 66 15.59 9.50 1.92
N GLY A 67 16.18 9.63 0.73
CA GLY A 67 16.45 8.54 -0.18
C GLY A 67 17.12 7.44 0.62
N VAL A 68 16.68 6.21 0.37
CA VAL A 68 17.25 5.01 0.98
C VAL A 68 18.76 5.17 1.05
N ASP A 69 19.30 5.25 2.27
CA ASP A 69 20.73 5.45 2.46
C ASP A 69 21.48 4.35 1.70
N PRO A 70 22.32 4.70 0.71
CA PRO A 70 23.03 3.71 -0.08
C PRO A 70 23.95 2.84 0.80
N ALA A 71 24.43 3.36 1.94
CA ALA A 71 25.21 2.56 2.88
C ALA A 71 24.35 1.48 3.57
N SER A 72 23.12 1.81 3.96
CA SER A 72 22.14 0.86 4.47
C SER A 72 21.76 -0.22 3.45
N THR A 73 21.65 0.15 2.18
CA THR A 73 21.41 -0.80 1.07
C THR A 73 22.61 -1.72 0.86
N GLU A 74 23.83 -1.18 0.81
CA GLU A 74 25.05 -1.97 0.64
C GLU A 74 25.28 -2.92 1.84
N ALA A 75 24.97 -2.49 3.06
CA ALA A 75 25.04 -3.34 4.25
C ALA A 75 24.07 -4.53 4.17
N LEU A 76 22.86 -4.33 3.65
CA LEU A 76 21.90 -5.41 3.42
C LEU A 76 22.40 -6.37 2.34
N LEU A 77 22.91 -5.85 1.21
CA LEU A 77 23.49 -6.66 0.14
C LEU A 77 24.68 -7.49 0.64
N ALA A 78 25.54 -6.90 1.48
CA ALA A 78 26.67 -7.59 2.09
C ALA A 78 26.25 -8.78 2.99
N ARG A 79 25.12 -8.66 3.70
CA ARG A 79 24.57 -9.73 4.56
C ARG A 79 23.89 -10.85 3.76
N LEU A 80 23.31 -10.51 2.60
CA LEU A 80 22.60 -11.46 1.74
C LEU A 80 23.52 -12.21 0.78
N ARG A 81 24.74 -11.72 0.50
CA ARG A 81 25.75 -12.43 -0.28
C ARG A 81 26.13 -13.76 0.42
N PRO A 82 25.82 -14.93 -0.15
CA PRO A 82 26.22 -16.19 0.45
C PRO A 82 27.73 -16.38 0.26
N GLY A 83 28.45 -16.56 1.37
CA GLY A 83 29.82 -17.08 1.36
C GLY A 83 30.93 -16.08 1.67
N ARG A 84 31.08 -15.74 2.95
CA ARG A 84 32.41 -15.68 3.55
C ARG A 84 32.34 -16.19 4.98
N ARG A 85 32.37 -17.51 5.14
CA ARG A 85 32.74 -18.11 6.43
C ARG A 85 34.21 -17.74 6.67
N PRO A 86 34.57 -17.00 7.72
CA PRO A 86 35.97 -16.91 8.13
C PRO A 86 36.34 -18.27 8.73
N GLY A 87 36.80 -19.18 7.87
CA GLY A 87 37.08 -20.56 8.19
C GLY A 87 38.54 -20.92 7.97
N ARG A 88 39.35 -20.69 9.01
CA ARG A 88 40.52 -21.49 9.41
C ARG A 88 41.82 -21.32 8.59
N GLN A 89 42.69 -20.45 9.10
CA GLN A 89 44.14 -20.59 8.88
C GLN A 89 44.64 -21.72 9.79
N ALA A 90 45.03 -22.83 9.18
CA ALA A 90 45.93 -23.84 9.73
C ALA A 90 46.80 -24.25 8.55
N GLY A 91 48.12 -24.24 8.58
CA GLY A 91 49.14 -23.90 9.56
C GLY A 91 50.46 -24.14 8.83
#